data_AF-A0A2V9LTZ8-F1
#
_entry.id   AF-A0A2V9LTZ8-F1
#
_cell.length_a   1.000
_cell.length_b   1.000
_cell.length_c   1.000
_cell.angle_alpha   90.00
_cell.angle_beta   90.00
_cell.angle_gamma   90.00
#
_symmetry.space_group_name_H-M   'P 1'
#
loop_
_entity.id
_entity.type
_entity.pdbx_description
1 polymer ?
#
loop_
_entity_poly.entity_id
_entity_poly.type
_entity_poly.pdbx_seq_one_letter_code
_entity_poly.pdbx_strand_id
1 'polypeptide(L)'
;KALAECYRLAGQYDKARSVLEECLQLLPGQPGFHRQLAYLEAQQGDFKKAYQSLLAETEIDSTLGEDPDVSIALALGGALDARDAQGLSETLAARLLERHPEISDLVDSLHREYWSTYALLSDTARHKWLLATTEMYSLTLREPKLKQSFLVSAAEHFAQAVEIELREHVFSNFRKAKVGSSDQIEKETGGDVISKFQKICLDPNQKINLTLGEMSGIIDRSRNGRDPFMREFYRWLDRSHPRLFKEIRILQQINQIRTPAAHGGSVSAEEAMKMPGKCRRLLDALLNNPAK
;
A
#
# COMPACT_ATOMS: atom_id res chain seq x y z
N LYS A 1 33.05 15.34 -19.50
CA LYS A 1 31.62 15.72 -19.55
C LYS A 1 31.19 16.25 -20.93
N ALA A 2 31.67 17.41 -21.38
CA ALA A 2 31.26 18.00 -22.66
C ALA A 2 31.51 17.10 -23.89
N LEU A 3 32.67 16.43 -23.95
CA LEU A 3 33.00 15.52 -25.05
C LEU A 3 32.07 14.28 -25.12
N ALA A 4 31.76 13.67 -23.98
CA ALA A 4 30.82 12.55 -23.90
C ALA A 4 29.41 12.98 -24.33
N GLU A 5 28.99 14.18 -23.95
CA GLU A 5 27.70 14.75 -24.35
C GLU A 5 27.62 14.99 -25.86
N CYS A 6 28.69 15.49 -26.47
CA CYS A 6 28.78 15.62 -27.94
C CYS A 6 28.65 14.26 -28.64
N TYR A 7 29.34 13.22 -28.14
CA TYR A 7 29.20 11.87 -28.70
C TYR A 7 27.79 11.30 -28.52
N ARG A 8 27.14 11.57 -27.38
CA ARG A 8 25.76 11.16 -27.10
C ARG A 8 24.78 11.84 -28.06
N LEU A 9 24.88 13.15 -28.25
CA LEU A 9 24.03 13.90 -29.18
C LEU A 9 24.24 13.47 -30.64
N ALA A 10 25.44 13.01 -30.98
CA ALA A 10 25.76 12.44 -32.29
C ALA A 10 25.32 10.96 -32.45
N GLY A 11 24.65 10.37 -31.45
CA GLY A 11 24.22 8.96 -31.46
C GLY A 11 25.36 7.95 -31.32
N GLN A 12 26.58 8.39 -31.02
CA GLN A 12 27.77 7.55 -30.84
C GLN A 12 27.89 7.09 -29.39
N TYR A 13 26.90 6.32 -28.94
CA TYR A 13 26.75 5.95 -27.53
C TYR A 13 27.94 5.17 -26.96
N ASP A 14 28.57 4.28 -27.73
CA ASP A 14 29.72 3.50 -27.26
C ASP A 14 30.95 4.38 -27.01
N LYS A 15 31.17 5.40 -27.85
CA LYS A 15 32.25 6.37 -27.63
C LYS A 15 31.95 7.28 -26.44
N ALA A 16 30.68 7.68 -26.28
CA ALA A 16 30.26 8.45 -25.10
C ALA A 16 30.52 7.66 -23.80
N ARG A 17 30.19 6.36 -23.78
CA ARG A 17 30.48 5.45 -22.65
C ARG A 17 31.98 5.38 -22.38
N SER A 18 32.80 5.07 -23.40
CA SER A 18 34.25 4.91 -23.24
C SER A 18 34.91 6.17 -22.66
N VAL A 19 34.49 7.36 -23.11
CA VAL A 19 34.99 8.63 -22.57
C VAL A 19 34.58 8.83 -21.11
N LEU A 20 33.36 8.45 -20.73
CA LEU A 20 32.89 8.55 -19.34
C LEU A 20 33.60 7.56 -18.42
N GLU A 21 33.83 6.33 -18.87
CA GLU A 21 34.59 5.32 -18.12
C GLU A 21 36.05 5.72 -17.92
N GLU A 22 36.69 6.29 -18.96
CA GLU A 22 38.05 6.85 -18.83
C GLU A 22 38.08 8.01 -17.84
N CYS A 23 37.07 8.90 -17.87
CA CYS A 23 36.94 9.98 -16.88
C CYS A 23 36.79 9.42 -15.46
N LEU A 24 36.02 8.34 -15.26
CA LEU A 24 35.86 7.69 -13.96
C LEU A 24 37.15 7.00 -13.48
N GLN A 25 37.98 6.48 -14.38
CA GLN A 25 39.30 5.93 -14.02
C GLN A 25 40.26 7.03 -13.58
N LEU A 26 40.26 8.18 -14.27
CA LEU A 26 41.14 9.29 -13.95
C LEU A 26 40.68 10.06 -12.71
N LEU A 27 39.37 10.16 -12.50
CA LEU A 27 38.74 11.01 -11.47
C LEU A 27 37.55 10.28 -10.81
N PRO A 28 37.79 9.23 -10.01
CA PRO A 28 36.73 8.37 -9.46
C PRO A 28 35.80 9.06 -8.46
N GLY A 29 36.24 10.15 -7.83
CA GLY A 29 35.44 10.90 -6.85
C GLY A 29 34.79 12.16 -7.40
N GLN A 30 34.86 12.42 -8.72
CA GLN A 30 34.28 13.64 -9.27
C GLN A 30 32.79 13.44 -9.59
N PRO A 31 31.89 14.22 -8.98
CA PRO A 31 30.46 14.08 -9.22
C PRO A 31 30.09 14.45 -10.66
N GLY A 32 29.05 13.81 -11.18
CA GLY A 32 28.35 14.05 -12.43
C GLY A 32 28.73 13.10 -13.56
N PHE A 33 29.78 12.28 -13.42
CA PHE A 33 30.15 11.30 -14.44
C PHE A 33 29.27 10.05 -14.37
N HIS A 34 28.99 9.54 -13.18
CA HIS A 34 28.08 8.42 -12.99
C HIS A 34 26.64 8.80 -13.36
N ARG A 35 26.20 10.04 -13.10
CA ARG A 35 24.91 10.57 -13.60
C ARG A 35 24.82 10.56 -15.12
N GLN A 36 25.87 10.99 -15.82
CA GLN A 36 25.90 10.97 -17.29
C GLN A 36 25.92 9.53 -17.84
N LEU A 37 26.62 8.62 -17.16
CA LEU A 37 26.63 7.20 -17.49
C LEU A 37 25.21 6.61 -17.34
N ALA A 38 24.54 6.92 -16.23
CA ALA A 38 23.19 6.45 -15.97
C ALA A 38 22.19 6.92 -17.03
N TYR A 39 22.28 8.18 -17.44
CA TYR A 39 21.43 8.72 -18.49
C TYR A 39 21.69 8.03 -19.84
N LEU A 40 22.95 7.78 -20.17
CA LEU A 40 23.34 7.04 -21.37
C LEU A 40 22.80 5.61 -21.36
N GLU A 41 22.92 4.91 -20.23
CA GLU A 41 22.45 3.53 -20.03
C GLU A 41 20.92 3.43 -20.09
N ALA A 42 20.22 4.39 -19.48
CA ALA A 42 18.77 4.50 -19.58
C ALA A 42 18.31 4.75 -21.03
N GLN A 43 19.02 5.57 -21.81
CA GLN A 43 18.74 5.78 -23.23
C GLN A 43 18.96 4.51 -24.07
N GLN A 44 19.89 3.65 -23.67
CA GLN A 44 20.12 2.35 -24.31
C GLN A 44 19.19 1.24 -23.79
N GLY A 45 18.31 1.54 -22.84
CA GLY A 45 17.37 0.59 -22.22
C GLY A 45 17.99 -0.33 -21.17
N ASP A 46 19.25 -0.10 -20.78
CA ASP A 46 19.93 -0.86 -19.71
C ASP A 46 19.66 -0.20 -18.35
N PHE A 47 18.40 -0.29 -17.91
CA PHE A 47 17.93 0.35 -16.67
C PHE A 47 18.63 -0.18 -15.41
N LYS A 48 19.14 -1.41 -15.45
CA LYS A 48 19.87 -2.02 -14.32
C LYS A 48 21.22 -1.35 -14.13
N LYS A 49 21.97 -1.14 -15.20
CA LYS A 49 23.24 -0.39 -15.09
C LYS A 49 22.98 1.08 -14.79
N ALA A 50 21.95 1.67 -15.39
CA ALA A 50 21.57 3.05 -15.10
C ALA A 50 21.31 3.28 -13.60
N TYR A 51 20.65 2.32 -12.95
CA TYR A 51 20.45 2.30 -11.51
C TYR A 51 21.77 2.22 -10.73
N GLN A 52 22.63 1.27 -11.05
CA GLN A 52 23.93 1.10 -10.38
C GLN A 52 24.79 2.36 -10.50
N SER A 53 24.79 2.97 -11.68
CA SER A 53 25.47 4.23 -11.95
C SER A 53 24.90 5.38 -11.11
N LEU A 54 23.57 5.54 -11.05
CA LEU A 54 22.97 6.55 -10.16
C LEU A 54 23.30 6.31 -8.68
N LEU A 55 23.38 5.04 -8.25
CA LEU A 55 23.67 4.70 -6.87
C LEU A 55 25.11 5.09 -6.49
N ALA A 56 26.07 4.75 -7.36
CA ALA A 56 27.46 5.19 -7.21
C ALA A 56 27.60 6.72 -7.21
N GLU A 57 26.79 7.43 -8.00
CA GLU A 57 26.76 8.89 -7.98
C GLU A 57 26.29 9.45 -6.62
N THR A 58 25.26 8.85 -6.01
CA THR A 58 24.76 9.30 -4.70
C THR A 58 25.69 8.98 -3.52
N GLU A 59 26.59 8.00 -3.67
CA GLU A 59 27.65 7.76 -2.69
C GLU A 59 28.73 8.84 -2.72
N ILE A 60 28.93 9.50 -3.87
CA ILE A 60 29.89 10.59 -4.07
C ILE A 60 29.26 11.95 -3.70
N ASP A 61 28.02 12.18 -4.12
CA ASP A 61 27.25 13.38 -3.83
C ASP A 61 25.90 13.01 -3.21
N SER A 62 25.84 13.03 -1.88
CA SER A 62 24.63 12.72 -1.12
C SER A 62 23.48 13.69 -1.38
N THR A 63 23.77 14.93 -1.79
CA THR A 63 22.74 15.94 -2.13
C THR A 63 22.03 15.59 -3.44
N LEU A 64 22.68 14.83 -4.31
CA LEU A 64 22.09 14.35 -5.55
C LEU A 64 21.02 13.29 -5.31
N GLY A 65 21.10 12.58 -4.17
CA GLY A 65 20.04 11.73 -3.68
C GLY A 65 18.78 12.51 -3.28
N GLU A 66 18.88 13.82 -3.02
CA GLU A 66 17.77 14.72 -2.69
C GLU A 66 17.06 15.24 -3.96
N ASP A 67 17.70 15.18 -5.13
CA ASP A 67 17.07 15.47 -6.43
C ASP A 67 15.90 14.48 -6.65
N PRO A 68 14.66 14.96 -6.75
CA PRO A 68 13.48 14.11 -6.85
C PRO A 68 13.54 13.13 -8.02
N ASP A 69 14.11 13.54 -9.16
CA ASP A 69 14.18 12.71 -10.37
C ASP A 69 15.18 11.56 -10.16
N VAL A 70 16.28 11.83 -9.47
CA VAL A 70 17.30 10.84 -9.11
C VAL A 70 16.75 9.89 -8.05
N SER A 71 16.06 10.41 -7.05
CA SER A 71 15.41 9.59 -6.02
C SER A 71 14.37 8.65 -6.61
N ILE A 72 13.58 9.13 -7.58
CA ILE A 72 12.60 8.31 -8.30
C ILE A 72 13.33 7.26 -9.13
N ALA A 73 14.33 7.64 -9.94
CA ALA A 73 15.10 6.70 -10.75
C ALA A 73 15.81 5.63 -9.92
N LEU A 74 16.32 5.98 -8.74
CA LEU A 74 16.92 5.04 -7.79
C LEU A 74 15.90 4.10 -7.15
N ALA A 75 14.73 4.62 -6.77
CA ALA A 75 13.66 3.77 -6.28
C ALA A 75 13.18 2.81 -7.37
N LEU A 76 12.95 3.30 -8.60
CA LEU A 76 12.60 2.51 -9.78
C LEU A 76 13.64 1.42 -10.07
N GLY A 77 14.92 1.79 -10.07
CA GLY A 77 16.05 0.90 -10.34
C GLY A 77 16.29 -0.16 -9.26
N GLY A 78 16.21 0.23 -7.99
CA GLY A 78 16.34 -0.69 -6.85
C GLY A 78 15.16 -1.66 -6.75
N ALA A 79 13.97 -1.23 -7.20
CA ALA A 79 12.84 -2.11 -7.30
C ALA A 79 12.81 -2.95 -8.59
N LEU A 80 13.59 -2.66 -9.63
CA LEU A 80 13.68 -3.56 -10.80
C LEU A 80 14.38 -4.90 -10.46
N ASP A 81 15.16 -4.96 -9.37
CA ASP A 81 15.63 -6.22 -8.77
C ASP A 81 14.57 -6.89 -7.86
N ALA A 82 13.52 -6.16 -7.46
CA ALA A 82 12.37 -6.68 -6.72
C ALA A 82 11.17 -6.85 -7.67
N ARG A 83 10.85 -8.09 -8.06
CA ARG A 83 9.84 -8.47 -9.06
C ARG A 83 8.41 -7.87 -8.97
N ASP A 84 8.11 -6.93 -8.08
CA ASP A 84 6.79 -6.31 -7.93
C ASP A 84 6.85 -4.78 -8.14
N ALA A 85 6.31 -4.32 -9.27
CA ALA A 85 6.02 -2.89 -9.52
C ALA A 85 5.13 -2.26 -8.42
N GLN A 86 4.49 -3.10 -7.61
CA GLN A 86 3.71 -2.71 -6.44
C GLN A 86 4.59 -2.37 -5.23
N GLY A 87 5.62 -3.17 -4.95
CA GLY A 87 6.61 -2.87 -3.90
C GLY A 87 7.38 -1.58 -4.21
N LEU A 88 7.58 -1.30 -5.50
CA LEU A 88 8.13 -0.04 -5.98
C LEU A 88 7.25 1.18 -5.62
N SER A 89 5.93 1.07 -5.86
CA SER A 89 4.97 2.15 -5.57
C SER A 89 4.95 2.50 -4.09
N GLU A 90 4.86 1.47 -3.23
CA GLU A 90 4.89 1.66 -1.78
C GLU A 90 6.22 2.27 -1.33
N THR A 91 7.36 1.79 -1.85
CA THR A 91 8.69 2.34 -1.54
C THR A 91 8.83 3.81 -1.94
N LEU A 92 8.32 4.18 -3.12
CA LEU A 92 8.35 5.56 -3.61
C LEU A 92 7.50 6.48 -2.73
N ALA A 93 6.28 6.06 -2.40
CA ALA A 93 5.38 6.83 -1.56
C ALA A 93 5.93 6.98 -0.14
N ALA A 94 6.45 5.90 0.46
CA ALA A 94 7.06 5.93 1.79
C ALA A 94 8.25 6.89 1.84
N ARG A 95 9.19 6.79 0.88
CA ARG A 95 10.35 7.70 0.80
C ARG A 95 9.94 9.16 0.61
N LEU A 96 8.90 9.42 -0.17
CA LEU A 96 8.41 10.79 -0.36
C LEU A 96 7.85 11.38 0.93
N LEU A 97 7.09 10.59 1.70
CA LEU A 97 6.56 11.03 3.00
C LEU A 97 7.66 11.18 4.05
N GLU A 98 8.67 10.29 4.06
CA GLU A 98 9.81 10.39 4.97
C GLU A 98 10.67 11.64 4.72
N ARG A 99 10.88 11.99 3.45
CA ARG A 99 11.71 13.13 3.06
C ARG A 99 11.00 14.47 3.15
N HIS A 100 9.68 14.45 3.02
CA HIS A 100 8.83 15.63 3.09
C HIS A 100 7.77 15.44 4.19
N PRO A 101 8.18 15.39 5.46
CA PRO A 101 7.24 15.24 6.58
C PRO A 101 6.18 16.36 6.57
N GLU A 102 6.51 17.56 6.07
CA GLU A 102 5.57 18.66 5.91
C GLU A 102 4.39 18.33 4.98
N ILE A 103 4.61 17.50 3.95
CA ILE A 103 3.54 17.03 3.05
C ILE A 103 2.68 16.01 3.78
N SER A 104 3.30 15.07 4.49
CA SER A 104 2.59 14.08 5.30
C SER A 104 1.71 14.75 6.36
N ASP A 105 2.27 15.69 7.10
CA ASP A 105 1.60 16.42 8.18
C ASP A 105 0.45 17.28 7.65
N LEU A 106 0.65 17.95 6.51
CA LEU A 106 -0.41 18.71 5.85
C LEU A 106 -1.57 17.81 5.41
N VAL A 107 -1.27 16.69 4.75
CA VAL A 107 -2.29 15.75 4.28
C VAL A 107 -3.01 15.10 5.47
N ASP A 108 -2.30 14.69 6.51
CA ASP A 108 -2.87 14.15 7.75
C ASP A 108 -3.79 15.17 8.43
N SER A 109 -3.33 16.43 8.58
CA SER A 109 -4.12 17.53 9.17
C SER A 109 -5.40 17.81 8.38
N LEU A 110 -5.32 17.86 7.05
CA LEU A 110 -6.50 18.05 6.20
C LEU A 110 -7.51 16.92 6.36
N HIS A 111 -7.05 15.67 6.41
CA HIS A 111 -7.96 14.55 6.64
C HIS A 111 -8.60 14.61 8.04
N ARG A 112 -7.86 14.98 9.08
CA ARG A 112 -8.42 15.17 10.44
C ARG A 112 -9.49 16.25 10.49
N GLU A 113 -9.28 17.37 9.79
CA GLU A 113 -10.21 18.50 9.76
C GLU A 113 -11.49 18.17 8.98
N TYR A 114 -11.36 17.59 7.79
CA TYR A 114 -12.49 17.38 6.86
C TYR A 114 -13.10 15.98 6.90
N TRP A 115 -12.55 15.08 7.72
CA TRP A 115 -13.04 13.72 7.90
C TRP A 115 -12.80 13.24 9.33
N SER A 116 -13.74 13.54 10.23
CA SER A 116 -13.62 13.21 11.67
C SER A 116 -13.30 11.74 11.96
N THR A 117 -13.81 10.79 11.16
CA THR A 117 -13.50 9.36 11.32
C THR A 117 -12.04 9.03 11.03
N TYR A 118 -11.36 9.81 10.18
CA TYR A 118 -9.93 9.65 9.96
C TYR A 118 -9.12 9.76 11.27
N ALA A 119 -9.52 10.69 12.13
CA ALA A 119 -8.88 10.88 13.43
C ALA A 119 -9.06 9.67 14.37
N LEU A 120 -10.06 8.83 14.12
CA LEU A 120 -10.34 7.60 14.88
C LEU A 120 -9.57 6.37 14.38
N LEU A 121 -8.95 6.44 13.20
CA LEU A 121 -8.16 5.34 12.65
C LEU A 121 -6.93 5.05 13.52
N SER A 122 -6.50 3.79 13.52
CA SER A 122 -5.20 3.36 14.03
C SER A 122 -4.06 4.06 13.26
N ASP A 123 -2.88 4.20 13.90
CA ASP A 123 -1.69 4.76 13.23
C ASP A 123 -1.33 3.97 11.96
N THR A 124 -1.43 2.64 12.03
CA THR A 124 -1.16 1.75 10.90
C THR A 124 -2.13 2.00 9.75
N ALA A 125 -3.44 2.13 10.02
CA ALA A 125 -4.42 2.41 8.97
C ALA A 125 -4.28 3.83 8.41
N ARG A 126 -3.97 4.83 9.23
CA ARG A 126 -3.65 6.20 8.76
C ARG A 126 -2.45 6.21 7.85
N HIS A 127 -1.38 5.50 8.21
CA HIS A 127 -0.18 5.40 7.38
C HIS A 127 -0.50 4.77 6.01
N LYS A 128 -1.27 3.68 5.98
CA LYS A 128 -1.75 3.10 4.71
C LYS A 128 -2.61 4.06 3.89
N TRP A 129 -3.45 4.86 4.55
CA TRP A 129 -4.24 5.89 3.88
C TRP A 129 -3.37 7.02 3.27
N LEU A 130 -2.32 7.45 3.98
CA LEU A 130 -1.38 8.46 3.50
C LEU A 130 -0.58 7.97 2.30
N LEU A 131 -0.09 6.72 2.33
CA LEU A 131 0.55 6.09 1.18
C LEU A 131 -0.38 6.08 -0.04
N ALA A 132 -1.61 5.60 0.14
CA ALA A 132 -2.61 5.53 -0.92
C ALA A 132 -2.91 6.91 -1.53
N THR A 133 -3.05 7.94 -0.69
CA THR A 133 -3.29 9.32 -1.12
C THR A 133 -2.11 9.86 -1.91
N THR A 134 -0.89 9.59 -1.46
CA THR A 134 0.35 10.01 -2.11
C THR A 134 0.50 9.36 -3.48
N GLU A 135 0.29 8.05 -3.58
CA GLU A 135 0.31 7.32 -4.84
C GLU A 135 -0.74 7.87 -5.80
N MET A 136 -1.99 7.99 -5.35
CA MET A 136 -3.12 8.37 -6.19
C MET A 136 -3.02 9.81 -6.71
N TYR A 137 -2.57 10.76 -5.89
CA TYR A 137 -2.67 12.19 -6.24
C TYR A 137 -1.33 12.88 -6.48
N SER A 138 -0.23 12.40 -5.89
CA SER A 138 1.10 13.00 -6.11
C SER A 138 1.87 12.24 -7.20
N LEU A 139 2.01 10.92 -7.05
CA LEU A 139 2.83 10.13 -7.98
C LEU A 139 2.20 10.02 -9.38
N THR A 140 0.87 9.93 -9.49
CA THR A 140 0.19 9.94 -10.79
C THR A 140 0.40 11.23 -11.59
N LEU A 141 0.58 12.38 -10.92
CA LEU A 141 0.85 13.66 -11.55
C LEU A 141 2.30 13.78 -12.00
N ARG A 142 3.23 13.30 -11.16
CA ARG A 142 4.68 13.34 -11.45
C ARG A 142 5.06 12.37 -12.56
N GLU A 143 4.44 11.19 -12.58
CA GLU A 143 4.80 10.09 -13.47
C GLU A 143 3.59 9.54 -14.23
N PRO A 144 3.07 10.27 -15.25
CA PRO A 144 1.87 9.88 -15.98
C PRO A 144 1.97 8.52 -16.67
N LYS A 145 3.18 8.07 -17.03
CA LYS A 145 3.43 6.77 -17.66
C LYS A 145 3.15 5.59 -16.72
N LEU A 146 3.31 5.79 -15.41
CA LEU A 146 3.08 4.79 -14.38
C LEU A 146 1.74 4.98 -13.65
N LYS A 147 0.93 5.93 -14.11
CA LYS A 147 -0.36 6.30 -13.50
C LYS A 147 -1.22 5.08 -13.16
N GLN A 148 -1.36 4.13 -14.09
CA GLN A 148 -2.19 2.96 -13.87
C GLN A 148 -1.68 2.11 -12.71
N SER A 149 -0.36 1.88 -12.62
CA SER A 149 0.26 1.11 -11.53
C SER A 149 0.07 1.79 -10.17
N PHE A 150 0.25 3.12 -10.11
CA PHE A 150 0.02 3.88 -8.87
C PHE A 150 -1.44 3.84 -8.43
N LEU A 151 -2.39 3.93 -9.37
CA LEU A 151 -3.82 3.83 -9.04
C LEU A 151 -4.18 2.45 -8.47
N VAL A 152 -3.63 1.37 -9.04
CA VAL A 152 -3.82 0.00 -8.53
C VAL A 152 -3.23 -0.15 -7.12
N SER A 153 -2.00 0.32 -6.90
CA SER A 153 -1.35 0.30 -5.58
C SER A 153 -2.14 1.09 -4.54
N ALA A 154 -2.58 2.30 -4.91
CA ALA A 154 -3.38 3.15 -4.03
C ALA A 154 -4.71 2.49 -3.64
N ALA A 155 -5.39 1.86 -4.60
CA ALA A 155 -6.62 1.14 -4.33
C ALA A 155 -6.41 -0.01 -3.33
N GLU A 156 -5.28 -0.72 -3.42
CA GLU A 156 -4.92 -1.71 -2.43
C GLU A 156 -4.66 -1.10 -1.05
N HIS A 157 -3.85 -0.05 -0.96
CA HIS A 157 -3.53 0.58 0.33
C HIS A 157 -4.77 1.14 1.04
N PHE A 158 -5.73 1.72 0.31
CA PHE A 158 -7.03 2.10 0.88
C PHE A 158 -7.79 0.89 1.43
N ALA A 159 -7.81 -0.23 0.71
CA ALA A 159 -8.46 -1.45 1.16
C ALA A 159 -7.72 -2.11 2.35
N GLN A 160 -6.40 -1.99 2.44
CA GLN A 160 -5.61 -2.44 3.59
C GLN A 160 -5.95 -1.63 4.85
N ALA A 161 -6.18 -0.31 4.74
CA ALA A 161 -6.65 0.49 5.87
C ALA A 161 -7.98 -0.02 6.42
N VAL A 162 -8.94 -0.35 5.54
CA VAL A 162 -10.22 -1.00 5.93
C VAL A 162 -9.97 -2.37 6.59
N GLU A 163 -9.05 -3.16 6.04
CA GLU A 163 -8.72 -4.48 6.58
C GLU A 163 -8.20 -4.42 8.01
N ILE A 164 -7.29 -3.47 8.29
CA ILE A 164 -6.72 -3.22 9.62
C ILE A 164 -7.85 -2.90 10.60
N GLU A 165 -8.69 -1.93 10.26
CA GLU A 165 -9.76 -1.47 11.15
C GLU A 165 -10.82 -2.54 11.39
N LEU A 166 -11.20 -3.32 10.37
CA LEU A 166 -12.11 -4.45 10.57
C LEU A 166 -11.50 -5.49 11.52
N ARG A 167 -10.22 -5.83 11.32
CA ARG A 167 -9.54 -6.81 12.18
C ARG A 167 -9.50 -6.34 13.63
N GLU A 168 -9.19 -5.08 13.87
CA GLU A 168 -9.10 -4.52 15.23
C GLU A 168 -10.47 -4.33 15.87
N HIS A 169 -11.40 -3.65 15.20
CA HIS A 169 -12.65 -3.21 15.79
C HIS A 169 -13.74 -4.27 15.81
N VAL A 170 -13.73 -5.21 14.86
CA VAL A 170 -14.73 -6.27 14.75
C VAL A 170 -14.19 -7.58 15.32
N PHE A 171 -13.18 -8.15 14.67
CA PHE A 171 -12.78 -9.53 14.93
C PHE A 171 -12.02 -9.68 16.26
N SER A 172 -11.04 -8.81 16.50
CA SER A 172 -10.29 -8.82 17.77
C SER A 172 -11.17 -8.46 18.96
N ASN A 173 -12.09 -7.51 18.82
CA ASN A 173 -13.01 -7.14 19.90
C ASN A 173 -14.06 -8.22 20.18
N PHE A 174 -14.63 -8.86 19.15
CA PHE A 174 -15.51 -10.00 19.35
C PHE A 174 -14.79 -11.13 20.10
N ARG A 175 -13.56 -11.42 19.70
CA ARG A 175 -12.72 -12.40 20.39
C ARG A 175 -12.48 -12.01 21.85
N LYS A 176 -12.08 -10.76 22.14
CA LYS A 176 -11.89 -10.28 23.53
C LYS A 176 -13.15 -10.44 24.37
N ALA A 177 -14.32 -10.17 23.81
CA ALA A 177 -15.61 -10.39 24.45
C ALA A 177 -15.92 -11.88 24.70
N LYS A 178 -15.15 -12.79 24.10
CA LYS A 178 -15.35 -14.25 24.11
C LYS A 178 -14.25 -15.05 24.81
N VAL A 179 -13.06 -14.48 25.03
CA VAL A 179 -11.92 -15.15 25.69
C VAL A 179 -12.24 -15.61 27.12
N GLY A 180 -13.27 -15.06 27.77
CA GLY A 180 -13.79 -15.56 29.06
C GLY A 180 -14.65 -16.84 28.99
N SER A 181 -14.94 -17.36 27.79
CA SER A 181 -15.89 -18.47 27.53
C SER A 181 -15.28 -19.57 26.64
N SER A 182 -13.97 -19.84 26.76
CA SER A 182 -13.27 -20.85 25.93
C SER A 182 -13.98 -22.23 25.95
N ASP A 183 -14.39 -22.67 27.14
CA ASP A 183 -15.13 -23.93 27.34
C ASP A 183 -16.52 -23.95 26.66
N GLN A 184 -17.11 -22.78 26.44
CA GLN A 184 -18.42 -22.62 25.80
C GLN A 184 -18.29 -22.69 24.28
N ILE A 185 -17.22 -22.11 23.71
CA ILE A 185 -16.95 -22.16 22.26
C ILE A 185 -16.65 -23.60 21.84
N GLU A 186 -15.84 -24.33 22.61
CA GLU A 186 -15.52 -25.74 22.32
C GLU A 186 -16.75 -26.65 22.43
N LYS A 187 -17.64 -26.40 23.40
CA LYS A 187 -18.90 -27.15 23.56
C LYS A 187 -19.94 -26.83 22.47
N GLU A 188 -19.98 -25.61 21.96
CA GLU A 188 -20.89 -25.20 20.88
C GLU A 188 -20.44 -25.69 19.49
N THR A 189 -19.16 -26.03 19.32
CA THR A 189 -18.58 -26.52 18.05
C THR A 189 -18.81 -28.00 17.76
N GLY A 190 -19.89 -28.60 18.28
CA GLY A 190 -20.26 -30.02 18.10
C GLY A 190 -19.83 -30.59 16.74
N GLY A 191 -18.95 -31.59 16.77
CA GLY A 191 -17.99 -31.92 15.71
C GLY A 191 -18.53 -31.96 14.29
N ASP A 192 -18.00 -31.10 13.42
CA ASP A 192 -17.12 -31.47 12.30
C ASP A 192 -16.51 -30.17 11.71
N VAL A 193 -15.19 -30.13 11.49
CA VAL A 193 -14.39 -29.00 10.94
C VAL A 193 -14.63 -27.60 11.57
N ILE A 194 -13.77 -27.22 12.52
CA ILE A 194 -13.69 -25.84 13.04
C ILE A 194 -13.36 -24.86 11.90
N SER A 195 -14.25 -23.89 11.66
CA SER A 195 -14.04 -22.85 10.64
C SER A 195 -12.81 -21.99 10.95
N LYS A 196 -12.16 -21.42 9.92
CA LYS A 196 -11.00 -20.53 10.11
C LYS A 196 -11.30 -19.38 11.09
N PHE A 197 -12.54 -18.88 11.09
CA PHE A 197 -12.98 -17.82 12.01
C PHE A 197 -13.01 -18.28 13.48
N GLN A 198 -13.51 -19.48 13.75
CA GLN A 198 -13.49 -20.07 15.09
C GLN A 198 -12.04 -20.33 15.55
N LYS A 199 -11.16 -20.84 14.65
CA LYS A 199 -9.73 -21.01 14.96
C LYS A 199 -9.07 -19.70 15.40
N ILE A 200 -9.45 -18.56 14.80
CA ILE A 200 -8.91 -17.24 15.17
C ILE A 200 -9.38 -16.79 16.54
N CYS A 201 -10.64 -17.07 16.87
CA CYS A 201 -11.18 -16.75 18.19
C CYS A 201 -10.49 -17.58 19.28
N LEU A 202 -10.05 -18.80 18.93
CA LEU A 202 -9.38 -19.75 19.83
C LEU A 202 -7.85 -19.65 19.82
N ASP A 203 -7.21 -18.96 18.87
CA ASP A 203 -5.75 -18.89 18.75
C ASP A 203 -5.14 -17.88 19.73
N PRO A 204 -4.59 -18.29 20.89
CA PRO A 204 -4.08 -17.38 21.91
C PRO A 204 -2.99 -16.44 21.38
N ASN A 205 -2.27 -16.85 20.32
CA ASN A 205 -1.10 -16.16 19.82
C ASN A 205 -1.36 -15.21 18.63
N GLN A 206 -2.62 -15.08 18.18
CA GLN A 206 -3.01 -14.19 17.07
C GLN A 206 -2.18 -14.38 15.79
N LYS A 207 -1.74 -15.62 15.51
CA LYS A 207 -0.92 -15.92 14.35
C LYS A 207 -1.74 -15.99 13.06
N ILE A 208 -3.05 -16.22 13.18
CA ILE A 208 -3.95 -16.35 12.02
C ILE A 208 -4.61 -15.01 11.71
N ASN A 209 -4.26 -14.42 10.57
CA ASN A 209 -4.91 -13.23 10.03
C ASN A 209 -6.03 -13.60 9.04
N LEU A 210 -7.16 -12.89 9.12
CA LEU A 210 -8.18 -12.90 8.09
C LEU A 210 -7.84 -11.90 6.99
N THR A 211 -8.02 -12.33 5.75
CA THR A 211 -8.04 -11.41 4.61
C THR A 211 -9.37 -10.65 4.58
N LEU A 212 -9.40 -9.49 3.91
CA LEU A 212 -10.63 -8.73 3.68
C LEU A 212 -11.76 -9.59 3.08
N GLY A 213 -11.45 -10.48 2.14
CA GLY A 213 -12.44 -11.37 1.52
C GLY A 213 -13.02 -12.38 2.50
N GLU A 214 -12.18 -12.94 3.39
CA GLU A 214 -12.64 -13.83 4.46
C GLU A 214 -13.51 -13.09 5.46
N MET A 215 -13.10 -11.90 5.89
CA MET A 215 -13.89 -11.04 6.79
C MET A 215 -15.25 -10.68 6.18
N SER A 216 -15.27 -10.27 4.91
CA SER A 216 -16.51 -9.99 4.18
C SER A 216 -17.42 -11.20 4.14
N GLY A 217 -16.87 -12.38 3.84
CA GLY A 217 -17.64 -13.63 3.79
C GLY A 217 -18.19 -14.05 5.16
N ILE A 218 -17.44 -13.84 6.24
CA ILE A 218 -17.90 -14.11 7.61
C ILE A 218 -19.05 -13.18 7.99
N ILE A 219 -18.90 -11.87 7.76
CA ILE A 219 -19.93 -10.88 8.09
C ILE A 219 -21.22 -11.19 7.32
N ASP A 220 -21.13 -11.46 6.01
CA ASP A 220 -22.29 -11.77 5.17
C ASP A 220 -22.99 -13.07 5.60
N ARG A 221 -22.24 -14.16 5.83
CA ARG A 221 -22.81 -15.45 6.27
C ARG A 221 -23.41 -15.39 7.67
N SER A 222 -22.94 -14.49 8.55
CA SER A 222 -23.45 -14.39 9.92
C SER A 222 -24.93 -14.04 9.98
N ARG A 223 -25.44 -13.30 8.98
CA ARG A 223 -26.83 -12.86 8.89
C ARG A 223 -27.82 -14.01 8.70
N ASN A 224 -27.41 -15.04 7.97
CA ASN A 224 -28.27 -16.17 7.56
C ASN A 224 -27.78 -17.52 8.13
N GLY A 225 -26.76 -17.50 8.99
CA GLY A 225 -26.13 -18.69 9.54
C GLY A 225 -27.08 -19.45 10.47
N ARG A 226 -27.15 -20.78 10.28
CA ARG A 226 -27.84 -21.68 11.23
C ARG A 226 -26.95 -22.06 12.42
N ASP A 227 -25.64 -21.92 12.24
CA ASP A 227 -24.63 -22.17 13.26
C ASP A 227 -24.82 -21.24 14.49
N PRO A 228 -24.94 -21.79 15.71
CA PRO A 228 -25.07 -21.00 16.94
C PRO A 228 -23.99 -19.94 17.10
N PHE A 229 -22.73 -20.27 16.79
CA PHE A 229 -21.60 -19.36 16.92
C PHE A 229 -21.72 -18.18 15.94
N MET A 230 -22.08 -18.43 14.68
CA MET A 230 -22.34 -17.36 13.70
C MET A 230 -23.54 -16.47 14.07
N ARG A 231 -24.60 -17.03 14.67
CA ARG A 231 -25.73 -16.22 15.18
C ARG A 231 -25.32 -15.35 16.34
N GLU A 232 -24.45 -15.83 17.20
CA GLU A 232 -23.92 -15.03 18.29
C GLU A 232 -23.04 -13.90 17.78
N PHE A 233 -22.12 -14.18 16.84
CA PHE A 233 -21.32 -13.16 16.18
C PHE A 233 -22.21 -12.10 15.54
N TYR A 234 -23.27 -12.51 14.82
CA TYR A 234 -24.26 -11.59 14.26
C TYR A 234 -24.90 -10.70 15.32
N ARG A 235 -25.42 -11.27 16.42
CA ARG A 235 -26.06 -10.50 17.50
C ARG A 235 -25.09 -9.55 18.20
N TRP A 236 -23.83 -9.93 18.33
CA TRP A 236 -22.80 -9.06 18.88
C TRP A 236 -22.51 -7.92 17.91
N LEU A 237 -22.34 -8.22 16.62
CA LEU A 237 -22.02 -7.25 15.58
C LEU A 237 -23.16 -6.26 15.34
N ASP A 238 -24.41 -6.70 15.39
CA ASP A 238 -25.59 -5.85 15.26
C ASP A 238 -25.70 -4.86 16.42
N ARG A 239 -25.29 -5.27 17.63
CA ARG A 239 -25.23 -4.38 18.81
C ARG A 239 -24.03 -3.44 18.77
N SER A 240 -22.85 -3.93 18.39
CA SER A 240 -21.61 -3.16 18.46
C SER A 240 -21.34 -2.28 17.24
N HIS A 241 -21.82 -2.66 16.06
CA HIS A 241 -21.60 -1.97 14.79
C HIS A 241 -22.83 -2.07 13.84
N PRO A 242 -24.02 -1.58 14.25
CA PRO A 242 -25.28 -1.75 13.51
C PRO A 242 -25.25 -1.21 12.07
N ARG A 243 -24.41 -0.20 11.80
CA ARG A 243 -24.28 0.42 10.48
C ARG A 243 -23.49 -0.45 9.50
N LEU A 244 -22.61 -1.32 9.98
CA LEU A 244 -21.73 -2.12 9.13
C LEU A 244 -22.52 -3.05 8.20
N PHE A 245 -23.63 -3.64 8.67
CA PHE A 245 -24.48 -4.49 7.83
C PHE A 245 -25.15 -3.74 6.68
N LYS A 246 -25.41 -2.43 6.83
CA LYS A 246 -25.96 -1.62 5.74
C LYS A 246 -24.95 -1.43 4.62
N GLU A 247 -23.66 -1.54 4.93
CA GLU A 247 -22.54 -1.31 4.01
C GLU A 247 -21.84 -2.60 3.56
N ILE A 248 -22.42 -3.78 3.82
CA ILE A 248 -21.82 -5.07 3.41
C ILE A 248 -21.58 -5.16 1.90
N ARG A 249 -22.47 -4.56 1.09
CA ARG A 249 -22.29 -4.48 -0.37
C ARG A 249 -21.08 -3.63 -0.75
N ILE A 250 -20.76 -2.60 0.03
CA ILE A 250 -19.56 -1.78 -0.21
C ILE A 250 -18.32 -2.57 0.15
N LEU A 251 -18.32 -3.29 1.27
CA LEU A 251 -17.21 -4.18 1.62
C LEU A 251 -16.94 -5.22 0.52
N GLN A 252 -17.98 -5.81 -0.06
CA GLN A 252 -17.85 -6.71 -1.21
C GLN A 252 -17.24 -6.01 -2.45
N GLN A 253 -17.66 -4.78 -2.75
CA GLN A 253 -17.09 -3.99 -3.86
C GLN A 253 -15.62 -3.63 -3.63
N ILE A 254 -15.24 -3.26 -2.38
CA ILE A 254 -13.84 -3.02 -2.02
C ILE A 254 -13.03 -4.29 -2.26
N ASN A 255 -13.53 -5.44 -1.81
CA ASN A 255 -12.85 -6.71 -2.03
C ASN A 255 -12.73 -7.08 -3.52
N GLN A 256 -13.77 -6.82 -4.33
CA GLN A 256 -13.75 -7.07 -5.78
C GLN A 256 -12.67 -6.26 -6.51
N ILE A 257 -12.37 -5.04 -6.06
CA ILE A 257 -11.32 -4.22 -6.64
C ILE A 257 -9.95 -4.62 -6.06
N ARG A 258 -9.89 -4.95 -4.76
CA ARG A 258 -8.63 -5.30 -4.08
C ARG A 258 -8.07 -6.65 -4.53
N THR A 259 -8.89 -7.68 -4.72
CA THR A 259 -8.41 -9.01 -5.13
C THR A 259 -7.58 -8.97 -6.41
N PRO A 260 -8.03 -8.37 -7.52
CA PRO A 260 -7.19 -8.22 -8.70
C PRO A 260 -6.00 -7.28 -8.46
N ALA A 261 -6.15 -6.20 -7.68
CA ALA A 261 -5.03 -5.30 -7.36
C ALA A 261 -3.87 -6.04 -6.67
N ALA A 262 -4.17 -6.92 -5.70
CA ALA A 262 -3.18 -7.65 -4.90
C ALA A 262 -2.61 -8.92 -5.58
N HIS A 263 -3.21 -9.36 -6.68
CA HIS A 263 -2.83 -10.62 -7.36
C HIS A 263 -2.47 -10.42 -8.84
N GLY A 264 -2.13 -9.18 -9.24
CA GLY A 264 -1.71 -8.86 -10.60
C GLY A 264 -2.82 -8.95 -11.66
N GLY A 265 -4.09 -8.89 -11.24
CA GLY A 265 -5.24 -8.77 -12.13
C GLY A 265 -5.43 -7.34 -12.64
N SER A 266 -6.30 -7.16 -13.63
CA SER A 266 -6.62 -5.84 -14.17
C SER A 266 -7.70 -5.14 -13.32
N VAL A 267 -7.39 -3.95 -12.84
CA VAL A 267 -8.34 -2.98 -12.26
C VAL A 267 -8.34 -1.75 -13.15
N SER A 268 -9.49 -1.26 -13.58
CA SER A 268 -9.51 -0.03 -14.38
C SER A 268 -9.14 1.20 -13.54
N ALA A 269 -8.57 2.24 -14.16
CA ALA A 269 -8.31 3.51 -13.49
C ALA A 269 -9.57 4.09 -12.83
N GLU A 270 -10.73 3.95 -13.49
CA GLU A 270 -12.01 4.43 -12.97
C GLU A 270 -12.44 3.69 -11.69
N GLU A 271 -12.28 2.37 -11.64
CA GLU A 271 -12.58 1.57 -10.45
C GLU A 271 -11.63 1.91 -9.30
N ALA A 272 -10.33 2.03 -9.58
CA ALA A 272 -9.33 2.41 -8.60
C ALA A 272 -9.63 3.79 -7.98
N MET A 273 -10.01 4.79 -8.79
CA MET A 273 -10.37 6.12 -8.32
C MET A 273 -11.67 6.15 -7.48
N LYS A 274 -12.53 5.13 -7.58
CA LYS A 274 -13.72 5.00 -6.71
C LYS A 274 -13.37 4.40 -5.34
N MET A 275 -12.17 3.84 -5.14
CA MET A 275 -11.78 3.16 -3.91
C MET A 275 -11.79 4.06 -2.66
N PRO A 276 -11.24 5.30 -2.66
CA PRO A 276 -11.22 6.13 -1.46
C PRO A 276 -12.63 6.40 -0.93
N GLY A 277 -13.58 6.71 -1.82
CA GLY A 277 -14.97 6.98 -1.44
C GLY A 277 -15.68 5.76 -0.86
N LYS A 278 -15.42 4.56 -1.40
CA LYS A 278 -15.96 3.30 -0.86
C LYS A 278 -15.38 2.99 0.53
N CYS A 279 -14.05 3.08 0.66
CA CYS A 279 -13.35 2.81 1.92
C CYS A 279 -13.78 3.80 3.00
N ARG A 280 -13.84 5.09 2.69
CA ARG A 280 -14.33 6.14 3.60
C ARG A 280 -15.73 5.84 4.12
N ARG A 281 -16.69 5.54 3.24
CA ARG A 281 -18.07 5.23 3.64
C ARG A 281 -18.16 4.01 4.56
N LEU A 282 -17.34 2.99 4.30
CA LEU A 282 -17.30 1.80 5.15
C LEU A 282 -16.66 2.08 6.52
N LEU A 283 -15.56 2.84 6.55
CA LEU A 283 -14.89 3.27 7.78
C LEU A 283 -15.81 4.16 8.63
N ASP A 284 -16.56 5.07 8.01
CA ASP A 284 -17.57 5.88 8.68
C ASP A 284 -18.65 5.00 9.34
N ALA A 285 -19.12 3.96 8.64
CA ALA A 285 -20.09 3.02 9.19
C ALA A 285 -19.49 2.15 10.31
N LEU A 286 -18.20 1.86 10.27
CA LEU A 286 -17.49 1.06 11.25
C LEU A 286 -17.19 1.86 12.53
N LEU A 287 -16.65 3.07 12.40
CA LEU A 287 -16.04 3.80 13.53
C LEU A 287 -16.95 4.90 14.10
N ASN A 288 -17.83 5.51 13.30
CA ASN A 288 -18.83 6.45 13.83
C ASN A 288 -20.05 5.69 14.37
N ASN A 289 -19.89 5.14 15.57
CA ASN A 289 -21.00 4.57 16.31
C ASN A 289 -21.66 5.64 17.19
N PRO A 290 -22.96 5.98 16.99
CA PRO A 290 -23.66 6.94 17.84
C PRO A 290 -23.94 6.43 19.28
N ALA A 291 -23.59 5.18 19.60
CA ALA A 291 -23.81 4.55 20.90
C ALA A 291 -22.65 4.73 21.90
N LYS A 292 -21.68 5.60 21.62
CA LYS A 292 -20.65 6.04 22.56
C LYS A 292 -20.78 7.53 22.82
#